data_AF-A0AAD1ABY5-F1
#
_entry.id   AF-A0AAD1ABY5-F1
#
_cell.length_a   1.000
_cell.length_b   1.000
_cell.length_c   1.000
_cell.angle_alpha   90.00
_cell.angle_beta   90.00
_cell.angle_gamma   90.00
#
_symmetry.space_group_name_H-M   'P 1'
#
loop_
_entity.id
_entity.type
_entity.pdbx_description
1 polymer ?
#
loop_
_entity_poly.entity_id
_entity_poly.type
_entity_poly.pdbx_seq_one_letter_code
_entity_poly.pdbx_strand_id
1 'polypeptide(L)'
;MAGTSADPGQDPYVHRDEVGAAGGVAPLGDGKKVPVENLPDRVLTTTGARPVGKGELLINAVANGIQSGSAPIDNTAALQALIDSVTEKGGGIIAFPPGSYRMNSVTVKSGVHLAGLGSRGAAFNVNPNHGLENTVNFVHVSDNTGAMLRIAGGGISITNIALRGNNYPATGFPLMHVLDGFEFTMAHVNFFSKFGTVLLIDHMNNNHWLDVKITDGKSVDGSAAVVLRGPTEKGFASGENNTVDFAGLTIERYIGGPQFDIAYGKSGNYWAEFVRILHLHVEAEASKWPAESVNAESALVRIGNVMGLEFVSPFIFGGGPVPLVLVHRQMVRGGAPLDMGVRFIGGQLLGTKIDEEPFKPTPTLVDLRAGNDVAFIGTQFGRCTSSAIVIRPEFGANVTLDPSTTIASSDVPLVIDNRPANVYRTWTHQGTLRTTRDVLVGRHVKGSLTLGVGAVTVGPNAGSGGTISVVGTDLAGQITITTGSAPAPGGIGEIAFAVPYDRMPVAQITPVDRTTAALRPYGVAKSDGTGWAFGFDGTPAAATTYRLAYQVLG
;
A
#
# COMPACT_ATOMS: atom_id res chain seq x y z
N MET A 1 46.03 -47.41 -16.98
CA MET A 1 46.45 -46.00 -16.98
C MET A 1 46.59 -45.57 -15.53
N ALA A 2 47.78 -45.13 -15.16
CA ALA A 2 48.19 -44.82 -13.80
C ALA A 2 47.44 -43.59 -13.27
N GLY A 3 46.99 -43.66 -12.02
CA GLY A 3 46.44 -42.52 -11.29
C GLY A 3 47.55 -41.59 -10.86
N THR A 4 47.44 -40.31 -11.24
CA THR A 4 48.29 -39.23 -10.74
C THR A 4 47.82 -38.84 -9.35
N SER A 5 48.70 -38.99 -8.36
CA SER A 5 48.50 -38.51 -6.98
C SER A 5 48.34 -36.98 -6.99
N ALA A 6 47.22 -36.50 -6.44
CA ALA A 6 47.06 -35.09 -6.12
C ALA A 6 48.10 -34.69 -5.07
N ASP A 7 48.96 -33.73 -5.41
CA ASP A 7 49.91 -33.09 -4.51
C ASP A 7 49.11 -32.32 -3.42
N PRO A 8 49.23 -32.66 -2.13
CA PRO A 8 48.49 -32.00 -1.05
C PRO A 8 48.90 -30.53 -0.81
N GLY A 9 49.79 -29.97 -1.64
CA GLY A 9 50.24 -28.57 -1.59
C GLY A 9 49.55 -27.57 -2.54
N GLN A 10 48.62 -27.99 -3.41
CA GLN A 10 47.97 -27.09 -4.37
C GLN A 10 46.54 -26.71 -3.95
N ASP A 11 46.39 -25.50 -3.42
CA ASP A 11 45.09 -24.82 -3.31
C ASP A 11 44.72 -24.28 -4.70
N PRO A 12 43.65 -24.78 -5.35
CA PRO A 12 43.29 -24.40 -6.72
C PRO A 12 42.75 -22.96 -6.85
N TYR A 13 42.60 -22.22 -5.74
CA TYR A 13 42.01 -20.88 -5.73
C TYR A 13 43.01 -19.72 -5.62
N VAL A 14 44.32 -20.00 -5.55
CA VAL A 14 45.34 -18.93 -5.49
C VAL A 14 46.34 -19.11 -6.63
N HIS A 15 46.20 -18.28 -7.67
CA HIS A 15 47.21 -18.17 -8.71
C HIS A 15 48.50 -17.62 -8.08
N ARG A 16 49.57 -18.42 -8.03
CA ARG A 16 50.85 -18.01 -7.43
C ARG A 16 51.48 -16.79 -8.12
N ASP A 17 51.07 -16.53 -9.36
CA ASP A 17 51.53 -15.39 -10.16
C ASP A 17 51.00 -14.05 -9.62
N GLU A 18 49.96 -14.06 -8.78
CA GLU A 18 49.41 -12.86 -8.12
C GLU A 18 50.09 -12.56 -6.77
N VAL A 19 50.88 -13.50 -6.23
CA VAL A 19 51.62 -13.29 -4.99
C VAL A 19 52.89 -12.48 -5.30
N GLY A 20 52.80 -11.15 -5.10
CA GLY A 20 53.91 -10.22 -5.31
C GLY A 20 53.90 -9.46 -6.65
N ALA A 21 52.85 -9.62 -7.47
CA ALA A 21 52.65 -8.78 -8.64
C ALA A 21 52.26 -7.35 -8.24
N ALA A 22 52.75 -6.35 -8.97
CA ALA A 22 52.48 -4.92 -8.73
C ALA A 22 50.99 -4.50 -8.84
N GLY A 23 50.09 -5.46 -9.08
CA GLY A 23 48.65 -5.29 -9.29
C GLY A 23 47.77 -5.26 -8.02
N GLY A 24 48.33 -5.28 -6.81
CA GLY A 24 47.60 -4.82 -5.62
C GLY A 24 46.98 -5.89 -4.70
N VAL A 25 47.56 -7.08 -4.58
CA VAL A 25 47.26 -7.99 -3.46
C VAL A 25 48.48 -8.03 -2.53
N ALA A 26 48.32 -7.57 -1.30
CA ALA A 26 49.41 -7.61 -0.32
C ALA A 26 49.84 -9.08 -0.08
N PRO A 27 51.14 -9.41 -0.21
CA PRO A 27 51.61 -10.77 -0.01
C PRO A 27 51.30 -11.21 1.42
N LEU A 28 50.75 -12.42 1.59
CA LEU A 28 50.56 -13.01 2.92
C LEU A 28 51.93 -13.38 3.50
N GLY A 29 52.18 -13.03 4.77
CA GLY A 29 53.35 -13.50 5.49
C GLY A 29 53.27 -14.99 5.82
N ASP A 30 54.33 -15.54 6.40
CA ASP A 30 54.51 -16.99 6.67
C ASP A 30 53.37 -17.63 7.49
N GLY A 31 52.62 -16.82 8.26
CA GLY A 31 51.41 -17.23 8.97
C GLY A 31 50.13 -17.25 8.13
N LYS A 32 50.20 -17.12 6.80
CA LYS A 32 49.07 -16.94 5.87
C LYS A 32 48.15 -15.76 6.22
N LYS A 33 48.71 -14.68 6.77
CA LYS A 33 48.02 -13.42 7.09
C LYS A 33 48.68 -12.27 6.36
N VAL A 34 47.91 -11.25 5.98
CA VAL A 34 48.49 -10.00 5.47
C VAL A 34 49.39 -9.41 6.57
N PRO A 35 50.68 -9.15 6.29
CA PRO A 35 51.58 -8.52 7.26
C PRO A 35 51.00 -7.20 7.75
N VAL A 36 51.20 -6.91 9.04
CA VAL A 36 50.58 -5.77 9.74
C VAL A 36 50.98 -4.45 9.07
N GLU A 37 52.22 -4.37 8.59
CA GLU A 37 52.80 -3.25 7.85
C GLU A 37 52.14 -2.98 6.49
N ASN A 38 51.43 -3.97 5.92
CA ASN A 38 50.73 -3.86 4.64
C ASN A 38 49.23 -3.64 4.80
N LEU A 39 48.73 -3.66 6.04
CA LEU A 39 47.35 -3.27 6.32
C LEU A 39 47.28 -1.74 6.26
N PRO A 40 46.38 -1.15 5.46
CA PRO A 40 46.24 0.31 5.45
C PRO A 40 45.89 0.80 6.85
N ASP A 41 46.38 1.98 7.25
CA ASP A 41 46.21 2.58 8.59
C ASP A 41 44.77 2.60 9.14
N ARG A 42 43.77 2.39 8.26
CA ARG A 42 42.35 2.23 8.59
C ARG A 42 41.98 0.87 9.21
N VAL A 43 42.88 -0.12 9.23
CA VAL A 43 42.61 -1.52 9.67
C VAL A 43 43.41 -1.90 10.92
N LEU A 44 44.34 -1.06 11.38
CA LEU A 44 45.19 -1.33 12.53
C LEU A 44 44.53 -0.80 13.81
N THR A 45 44.00 -1.71 14.65
CA THR A 45 43.71 -1.41 16.07
C THR A 45 44.90 -1.86 16.92
N THR A 46 45.22 -1.12 17.97
CA THR A 46 46.34 -1.42 18.89
C THR A 46 46.04 -2.59 19.85
N THR A 47 44.87 -3.24 19.78
CA THR A 47 44.40 -4.20 20.81
C THR A 47 43.87 -5.53 20.27
N GLY A 48 43.95 -5.83 18.98
CA GLY A 48 43.67 -7.18 18.44
C GLY A 48 42.20 -7.65 18.52
N ALA A 49 41.25 -6.78 18.87
CA ALA A 49 39.83 -7.03 18.66
C ALA A 49 39.41 -6.57 17.25
N ARG A 50 38.47 -7.30 16.62
CA ARG A 50 37.97 -7.12 15.24
C ARG A 50 37.88 -5.63 14.83
N PRO A 51 38.31 -5.25 13.61
CA PRO A 51 38.28 -3.87 13.18
C PRO A 51 36.83 -3.42 12.93
N VAL A 52 36.25 -2.71 13.89
CA VAL A 52 35.27 -1.66 13.58
C VAL A 52 35.99 -0.59 12.77
N GLY A 53 35.35 -0.04 11.74
CA GLY A 53 35.99 0.99 10.90
C GLY A 53 36.56 2.10 11.78
N LYS A 54 37.76 2.61 11.47
CA LYS A 54 38.39 3.71 12.22
C LYS A 54 37.39 4.86 12.41
N GLY A 55 36.85 5.00 13.63
CA GLY A 55 35.86 6.02 14.00
C GLY A 55 34.52 5.50 14.54
N GLU A 56 34.18 4.22 14.34
CA GLU A 56 32.90 3.69 14.85
C GLU A 56 33.05 3.19 16.30
N LEU A 57 32.48 3.93 17.24
CA LEU A 57 32.52 3.62 18.66
C LEU A 57 31.52 2.51 18.99
N LEU A 58 32.00 1.30 19.32
CA LEU A 58 31.18 0.19 19.79
C LEU A 58 31.35 0.02 21.31
N ILE A 59 30.26 0.17 22.07
CA ILE A 59 30.25 0.07 23.53
C ILE A 59 29.37 -1.08 24.00
N ASN A 60 29.90 -1.95 24.85
CA ASN A 60 29.10 -2.96 25.55
C ASN A 60 28.34 -2.30 26.73
N ALA A 61 27.01 -2.38 26.71
CA ALA A 61 26.15 -1.77 27.73
C ALA A 61 26.46 -2.28 29.14
N VAL A 62 26.63 -3.60 29.32
CA VAL A 62 26.84 -4.22 30.64
C VAL A 62 28.19 -3.84 31.24
N ALA A 63 29.23 -3.77 30.42
CA ALA A 63 30.54 -3.29 30.84
C ALA A 63 30.53 -1.81 31.30
N ASN A 64 29.45 -1.07 30.99
CA ASN A 64 29.27 0.35 31.34
C ASN A 64 28.16 0.55 32.37
N GLY A 65 27.93 -0.45 33.23
CA GLY A 65 27.07 -0.30 34.42
C GLY A 65 25.59 -0.58 34.18
N ILE A 66 25.18 -0.95 32.96
CA ILE A 66 23.83 -1.45 32.69
C ILE A 66 23.70 -2.87 33.23
N GLN A 67 22.68 -3.13 34.04
CA GLN A 67 22.50 -4.42 34.69
C GLN A 67 21.32 -5.17 34.07
N SER A 68 21.59 -6.39 33.60
CA SER A 68 20.57 -7.35 33.18
C SER A 68 20.12 -8.21 34.35
N GLY A 69 18.84 -8.56 34.45
CA GLY A 69 18.40 -9.57 35.41
C GLY A 69 16.90 -9.54 35.74
N SER A 70 16.48 -10.47 36.59
CA SER A 70 15.11 -10.54 37.11
C SER A 70 14.85 -9.55 38.26
N ALA A 71 15.91 -9.06 38.92
CA ALA A 71 15.80 -8.05 39.96
C ALA A 71 15.31 -6.70 39.38
N PRO A 72 14.55 -5.90 40.14
CA PRO A 72 14.03 -4.60 39.71
C PRO A 72 15.11 -3.51 39.70
N ILE A 73 16.17 -3.69 38.92
CA ILE A 73 17.18 -2.66 38.71
C ILE A 73 16.72 -1.77 37.56
N ASP A 74 16.37 -0.53 37.88
CA ASP A 74 16.07 0.50 36.89
C ASP A 74 17.38 1.03 36.26
N ASN A 75 17.55 0.80 34.97
CA ASN A 75 18.70 1.22 34.19
C ASN A 75 18.53 2.60 33.54
N THR A 76 17.42 3.30 33.79
CA THR A 76 17.08 4.57 33.12
C THR A 76 18.22 5.59 33.18
N ALA A 77 18.69 5.93 34.38
CA ALA A 77 19.73 6.93 34.56
C ALA A 77 21.08 6.48 33.98
N ALA A 78 21.45 5.21 34.17
CA ALA A 78 22.69 4.65 33.66
C ALA A 78 22.71 4.61 32.12
N LEU A 79 21.60 4.22 31.49
CA LEU A 79 21.49 4.18 30.04
C LEU A 79 21.49 5.59 29.45
N GLN A 80 20.79 6.54 30.07
CA GLN A 80 20.82 7.93 29.60
C GLN A 80 22.24 8.51 29.66
N ALA A 81 22.97 8.30 30.76
CA ALA A 81 24.36 8.76 30.88
C ALA A 81 25.27 8.12 29.83
N LEU A 82 25.06 6.84 29.50
CA LEU A 82 25.81 6.16 28.46
C LEU A 82 25.52 6.72 27.06
N ILE A 83 24.25 6.97 26.74
CA ILE A 83 23.83 7.62 25.48
C ILE A 83 24.47 9.00 25.36
N ASP A 84 24.45 9.78 26.44
CA ASP A 84 25.04 11.12 26.47
C ASP A 84 26.55 11.06 26.19
N SER A 85 27.26 10.12 26.84
CA SER A 85 28.70 9.93 26.59
C SER A 85 29.03 9.48 25.17
N VAL A 86 28.19 8.63 24.55
CA VAL A 86 28.37 8.23 23.14
C VAL A 86 28.12 9.40 22.21
N THR A 87 27.10 10.20 22.50
CA THR A 87 26.76 11.41 21.73
C THR A 87 27.90 12.42 21.76
N GLU A 88 28.48 12.68 22.94
CA GLU A 88 29.64 13.57 23.12
C GLU A 88 30.88 13.13 22.33
N LYS A 89 30.99 11.82 22.04
CA LYS A 89 32.07 11.24 21.24
C LYS A 89 31.78 11.22 19.73
N GLY A 90 30.68 11.83 19.30
CA GLY A 90 30.29 11.91 17.90
C GLY A 90 29.37 10.79 17.41
N GLY A 91 28.80 10.00 18.33
CA GLY A 91 27.93 8.87 18.01
C GLY A 91 28.60 7.51 18.18
N GLY A 92 27.85 6.44 17.91
CA GLY A 92 28.32 5.07 18.05
C GLY A 92 27.22 4.06 18.37
N ILE A 93 27.61 2.80 18.50
CA ILE A 93 26.73 1.67 18.80
C ILE A 93 26.84 1.31 20.28
N ILE A 94 25.71 1.29 20.98
CA ILE A 94 25.55 0.68 22.29
C ILE A 94 24.98 -0.73 22.09
N ALA A 95 25.82 -1.72 22.34
CA ALA A 95 25.51 -3.12 22.16
C ALA A 95 25.06 -3.77 23.49
N PHE A 96 23.91 -4.42 23.45
CA PHE A 96 23.30 -5.11 24.58
C PHE A 96 23.45 -6.62 24.40
N PRO A 97 24.16 -7.32 25.30
CA PRO A 97 24.08 -8.78 25.38
C PRO A 97 22.64 -9.26 25.66
N PRO A 98 22.29 -10.52 25.35
CA PRO A 98 21.02 -11.11 25.78
C PRO A 98 20.73 -10.86 27.25
N GLY A 99 19.49 -10.48 27.55
CA GLY A 99 19.10 -10.07 28.90
C GLY A 99 17.82 -9.27 28.93
N SER A 100 17.33 -9.02 30.15
CA SER A 100 16.21 -8.11 30.41
C SER A 100 16.70 -6.89 31.14
N TYR A 101 16.42 -5.72 30.58
CA TYR A 101 16.89 -4.42 31.04
C TYR A 101 15.68 -3.55 31.32
N ARG A 102 15.46 -3.21 32.59
CA ARG A 102 14.36 -2.32 32.98
C ARG A 102 14.75 -0.87 32.76
N MET A 103 13.89 -0.10 32.10
CA MET A 103 14.13 1.32 31.82
C MET A 103 12.82 2.04 31.49
N ASN A 104 12.85 3.36 31.52
CA ASN A 104 11.77 4.22 31.03
C ASN A 104 12.30 5.61 30.65
N SER A 105 11.56 6.38 29.85
CA SER A 105 11.88 7.78 29.50
C SER A 105 13.30 8.02 28.99
N VAL A 106 13.92 7.02 28.35
CA VAL A 106 15.27 7.15 27.79
C VAL A 106 15.19 7.85 26.43
N THR A 107 15.98 8.90 26.25
CA THR A 107 16.05 9.63 24.98
C THR A 107 17.30 9.22 24.20
N VAL A 108 17.09 8.61 23.04
CA VAL A 108 18.15 8.27 22.09
C VAL A 108 18.42 9.51 21.23
N LYS A 109 19.68 9.94 21.22
CA LYS A 109 20.16 11.16 20.54
C LYS A 109 20.79 10.83 19.19
N SER A 110 20.93 11.87 18.35
CA SER A 110 21.52 11.75 17.01
C SER A 110 22.83 10.97 16.98
N GLY A 111 22.99 10.10 15.97
CA GLY A 111 24.20 9.28 15.77
C GLY A 111 24.39 8.14 16.79
N VAL A 112 23.44 7.91 17.70
CA VAL A 112 23.49 6.78 18.63
C VAL A 112 22.65 5.63 18.08
N HIS A 113 23.22 4.42 18.12
CA HIS A 113 22.61 3.19 17.66
C HIS A 113 22.46 2.21 18.82
N LEU A 114 21.26 1.65 19.03
CA LEU A 114 21.01 0.61 20.03
C LEU A 114 20.92 -0.74 19.33
N ALA A 115 21.78 -1.69 19.70
CA ALA A 115 21.86 -2.99 19.05
C ALA A 115 21.79 -4.15 20.06
N GLY A 116 20.84 -5.05 19.87
CA GLY A 116 20.81 -6.31 20.61
C GLY A 116 21.74 -7.37 20.00
N LEU A 117 22.55 -8.02 20.83
CA LEU A 117 23.49 -9.10 20.45
C LEU A 117 22.89 -10.50 20.63
N GLY A 118 21.58 -10.64 20.41
CA GLY A 118 20.83 -11.87 20.64
C GLY A 118 20.21 -12.46 19.37
N SER A 119 19.51 -13.58 19.54
CA SER A 119 18.58 -14.06 18.52
C SER A 119 17.50 -13.00 18.26
N ARG A 120 16.94 -12.99 17.05
CA ARG A 120 15.71 -12.23 16.79
C ARG A 120 14.66 -12.63 17.83
N GLY A 121 14.04 -11.65 18.48
CA GLY A 121 13.01 -11.93 19.48
C GLY A 121 11.96 -12.87 18.90
N ALA A 122 11.56 -13.92 19.63
CA ALA A 122 10.48 -14.77 19.15
C ALA A 122 9.23 -13.93 18.93
N ALA A 123 8.56 -14.19 17.81
CA ALA A 123 7.39 -13.45 17.35
C ALA A 123 6.16 -13.62 18.29
N PHE A 124 6.26 -14.51 19.27
CA PHE A 124 5.23 -14.79 20.25
C PHE A 124 5.76 -14.49 21.65
N ASN A 125 4.88 -13.99 22.51
CA ASN A 125 5.14 -13.86 23.93
C ASN A 125 5.22 -15.28 24.54
N VAL A 126 6.34 -15.98 24.32
CA VAL A 126 6.71 -17.12 25.15
C VAL A 126 6.74 -16.60 26.59
N ASN A 127 6.05 -17.35 27.46
CA ASN A 127 5.80 -17.05 28.85
C ASN A 127 6.89 -16.14 29.45
N PRO A 128 6.55 -14.99 30.06
CA PRO A 128 7.55 -14.06 30.63
C PRO A 128 8.48 -14.72 31.66
N ASN A 129 8.09 -15.86 32.22
CA ASN A 129 8.91 -16.68 33.13
C ASN A 129 9.88 -17.63 32.41
N HIS A 130 9.64 -17.93 31.13
CA HIS A 130 10.56 -18.60 30.21
C HIS A 130 11.13 -17.54 29.28
N GLY A 131 11.82 -16.56 29.88
CA GLY A 131 12.50 -15.50 29.15
C GLY A 131 13.19 -16.10 27.93
N LEU A 132 13.07 -15.43 26.80
CA LEU A 132 13.88 -15.76 25.64
C LEU A 132 15.34 -15.53 26.05
N GLU A 133 15.99 -16.56 26.57
CA GLU A 133 17.30 -16.47 27.25
C GLU A 133 18.38 -15.88 26.33
N ASN A 134 18.12 -15.89 25.02
CA ASN A 134 19.00 -15.40 23.99
C ASN A 134 18.56 -14.08 23.34
N THR A 135 17.60 -13.32 23.89
CA THR A 135 17.14 -12.04 23.29
C THR A 135 17.40 -10.85 24.20
N VAL A 136 17.43 -9.65 23.61
CA VAL A 136 17.48 -8.39 24.34
C VAL A 136 16.07 -7.87 24.57
N ASN A 137 15.70 -7.68 25.83
CA ASN A 137 14.39 -7.20 26.23
C ASN A 137 14.54 -5.89 27.01
N PHE A 138 13.93 -4.81 26.51
CA PHE A 138 13.73 -3.59 27.28
C PHE A 138 12.36 -3.67 27.94
N VAL A 139 12.34 -3.54 29.25
CA VAL A 139 11.15 -3.76 30.08
C VAL A 139 10.77 -2.45 30.74
N HIS A 140 9.54 -1.99 30.48
CA HIS A 140 9.03 -0.75 31.03
C HIS A 140 8.95 -0.81 32.56
N VAL A 141 9.41 0.25 33.23
CA VAL A 141 9.24 0.45 34.68
C VAL A 141 7.82 0.98 34.96
N SER A 142 7.09 0.36 35.88
CA SER A 142 5.63 0.52 36.00
C SER A 142 5.15 1.85 36.61
N ASP A 143 6.03 2.74 37.05
CA ASP A 143 5.73 3.91 37.90
C ASP A 143 5.76 5.27 37.19
N ASN A 144 6.19 5.33 35.94
CA ASN A 144 6.41 6.59 35.23
C ASN A 144 5.33 6.80 34.14
N THR A 145 5.18 8.03 33.66
CA THR A 145 4.15 8.54 32.75
C THR A 145 4.78 9.04 31.44
N GLY A 146 5.81 8.37 30.95
CA GLY A 146 6.54 8.76 29.75
C GLY A 146 6.57 7.63 28.74
N ALA A 147 7.09 7.93 27.54
CA ALA A 147 7.44 6.86 26.61
C ALA A 147 8.70 6.12 27.08
N MET A 148 8.76 4.80 26.92
CA MET A 148 9.95 4.02 27.34
C MET A 148 11.21 4.51 26.62
N LEU A 149 11.09 4.66 25.30
CA LEU A 149 12.11 5.22 24.44
C LEU A 149 11.57 6.44 23.69
N ARG A 150 12.36 7.50 23.66
CA ARG A 150 12.14 8.68 22.83
C ARG A 150 13.25 8.77 21.80
N ILE A 151 12.89 8.87 20.52
CA ILE A 151 13.83 9.08 19.43
C ILE A 151 13.81 10.57 19.12
N ALA A 152 14.97 11.23 19.31
CA ALA A 152 15.12 12.66 19.14
C ALA A 152 16.39 12.96 18.34
N GLY A 153 16.24 13.10 17.04
CA GLY A 153 17.30 13.53 16.13
C GLY A 153 17.59 12.55 14.99
N GLY A 154 18.70 12.81 14.30
CA GLY A 154 19.03 12.17 13.03
C GLY A 154 19.99 10.98 13.12
N GLY A 155 19.90 10.06 12.17
CA GLY A 155 20.87 8.96 12.02
C GLY A 155 20.89 8.00 13.20
N ILE A 156 19.72 7.70 13.76
CA ILE A 156 19.55 6.78 14.89
C ILE A 156 19.20 5.39 14.35
N SER A 157 19.62 4.33 15.04
CA SER A 157 19.08 2.99 14.74
C SER A 157 18.73 2.18 15.99
N ILE A 158 17.71 1.32 15.86
CA ILE A 158 17.36 0.33 16.86
C ILE A 158 17.24 -1.02 16.18
N THR A 159 18.04 -2.00 16.64
CA THR A 159 18.09 -3.31 16.00
C THR A 159 18.07 -4.47 17.00
N ASN A 160 17.35 -5.54 16.67
CA ASN A 160 17.29 -6.80 17.44
C ASN A 160 16.89 -6.63 18.91
N ILE A 161 15.94 -5.75 19.21
CA ILE A 161 15.48 -5.47 20.58
C ILE A 161 13.97 -5.72 20.69
N ALA A 162 13.53 -6.31 21.80
CA ALA A 162 12.13 -6.41 22.16
C ALA A 162 11.76 -5.37 23.24
N LEU A 163 10.75 -4.54 23.00
CA LEU A 163 10.22 -3.57 23.93
C LEU A 163 8.97 -4.16 24.61
N ARG A 164 8.96 -4.22 25.94
CA ARG A 164 7.91 -4.86 26.74
C ARG A 164 7.28 -3.86 27.71
N GLY A 165 5.97 -3.65 27.57
CA GLY A 165 5.20 -2.79 28.46
C GLY A 165 4.98 -3.33 29.87
N ASN A 166 5.25 -4.61 30.18
CA ASN A 166 5.21 -5.13 31.56
C ASN A 166 3.89 -4.83 32.36
N ASN A 167 2.71 -5.10 31.79
CA ASN A 167 1.40 -4.79 32.41
C ASN A 167 1.17 -3.31 32.75
N TYR A 168 1.94 -2.39 32.15
CA TYR A 168 1.85 -0.96 32.36
C TYR A 168 0.39 -0.48 32.33
N PRO A 169 -0.09 0.22 33.37
CA PRO A 169 -1.45 0.74 33.38
C PRO A 169 -1.65 1.72 32.21
N ALA A 170 -2.91 1.87 31.80
CA ALA A 170 -3.48 2.66 30.71
C ALA A 170 -3.10 4.17 30.64
N THR A 171 -1.86 4.58 30.93
CA THR A 171 -1.49 5.98 31.15
C THR A 171 -1.32 6.82 29.87
N GLY A 172 -1.73 6.31 28.70
CA GLY A 172 -1.81 7.12 27.47
C GLY A 172 -0.47 7.47 26.80
N PHE A 173 0.66 6.96 27.30
CA PHE A 173 1.98 7.15 26.69
C PHE A 173 2.42 5.93 25.86
N PRO A 174 3.11 6.14 24.72
CA PRO A 174 3.55 5.05 23.87
C PRO A 174 4.79 4.34 24.41
N LEU A 175 5.04 3.07 24.03
CA LEU A 175 6.33 2.42 24.36
C LEU A 175 7.48 3.12 23.66
N MET A 176 7.25 3.61 22.44
CA MET A 176 8.24 4.41 21.71
C MET A 176 7.58 5.64 21.09
N HIS A 177 8.23 6.78 21.26
CA HIS A 177 7.86 8.04 20.65
C HIS A 177 8.97 8.55 19.74
N VAL A 178 8.70 8.66 18.45
CA VAL A 178 9.59 9.28 17.46
C VAL A 178 9.14 10.72 17.26
N LEU A 179 9.88 11.66 17.87
CA LEU A 179 9.54 13.09 17.84
C LEU A 179 10.24 13.81 16.67
N ASP A 180 11.39 13.31 16.23
CA ASP A 180 12.14 13.82 15.09
C ASP A 180 13.07 12.74 14.52
N GLY A 181 12.55 11.83 13.72
CA GLY A 181 13.29 10.71 13.15
C GLY A 181 13.81 11.00 11.75
N PHE A 182 14.84 11.85 11.62
CA PHE A 182 15.53 12.00 10.34
C PHE A 182 16.49 10.82 10.12
N GLU A 183 16.31 10.04 9.06
CA GLU A 183 17.15 8.84 8.81
C GLU A 183 17.16 7.84 9.98
N PHE A 184 16.05 7.76 10.74
CA PHE A 184 15.89 6.76 11.77
C PHE A 184 15.60 5.38 11.14
N THR A 185 16.32 4.37 11.60
CA THR A 185 16.17 3.00 11.11
C THR A 185 15.78 2.05 12.24
N MET A 186 14.91 1.09 11.91
CA MET A 186 14.46 0.07 12.85
C MET A 186 14.52 -1.29 12.17
N ALA A 187 15.20 -2.26 12.78
CA ALA A 187 15.29 -3.61 12.21
C ALA A 187 15.08 -4.72 13.25
N HIS A 188 14.15 -5.64 12.98
CA HIS A 188 13.87 -6.80 13.83
C HIS A 188 13.50 -6.39 15.26
N VAL A 189 12.59 -5.42 15.38
CA VAL A 189 12.14 -4.88 16.67
C VAL A 189 10.74 -5.37 16.96
N ASN A 190 10.55 -5.94 18.15
CA ASN A 190 9.27 -6.44 18.61
C ASN A 190 8.73 -5.57 19.74
N PHE A 191 7.45 -5.24 19.70
CA PHE A 191 6.75 -4.53 20.75
C PHE A 191 5.68 -5.43 21.35
N PHE A 192 5.74 -5.58 22.67
CA PHE A 192 4.75 -6.26 23.48
C PHE A 192 4.15 -5.24 24.44
N SER A 193 3.12 -4.52 23.98
CA SER A 193 2.35 -3.63 24.86
C SER A 193 1.06 -4.33 25.26
N LYS A 194 0.51 -3.98 26.42
CA LYS A 194 -0.87 -4.36 26.76
C LYS A 194 -1.86 -3.23 26.59
N PHE A 195 -1.43 -1.96 26.53
CA PHE A 195 -2.35 -0.83 26.58
C PHE A 195 -1.94 0.36 25.69
N GLY A 196 -2.93 0.99 25.07
CA GLY A 196 -2.82 2.26 24.33
C GLY A 196 -1.97 2.21 23.06
N THR A 197 -1.64 3.39 22.53
CA THR A 197 -0.66 3.52 21.45
C THR A 197 0.67 2.88 21.85
N VAL A 198 1.23 2.07 20.98
CA VAL A 198 2.49 1.36 21.20
C VAL A 198 3.64 2.17 20.61
N LEU A 199 3.42 2.70 19.42
CA LEU A 199 4.40 3.43 18.63
C LEU A 199 3.77 4.71 18.09
N LEU A 200 4.25 5.84 18.58
CA LEU A 200 3.85 7.17 18.12
C LEU A 200 4.98 7.79 17.31
N ILE A 201 4.67 8.20 16.08
CA ILE A 201 5.57 8.89 15.18
C ILE A 201 4.93 10.25 14.89
N ASP A 202 5.56 11.31 15.39
CA ASP A 202 5.15 12.71 15.17
C ASP A 202 5.95 13.37 14.04
N HIS A 203 7.17 12.92 13.74
CA HIS A 203 7.93 13.42 12.60
C HIS A 203 9.02 12.40 12.20
N MET A 204 9.04 12.01 10.93
CA MET A 204 9.99 11.06 10.38
C MET A 204 10.25 11.34 8.90
N ASN A 205 11.51 11.60 8.55
CA ASN A 205 11.94 11.79 7.16
C ASN A 205 13.08 10.84 6.76
N ASN A 206 13.01 10.28 5.55
CA ASN A 206 14.03 9.37 4.96
C ASN A 206 14.30 8.11 5.80
N ASN A 207 13.23 7.43 6.23
CA ASN A 207 13.36 6.30 7.15
C ASN A 207 13.18 4.97 6.44
N HIS A 208 13.87 3.94 6.95
CA HIS A 208 13.71 2.57 6.48
C HIS A 208 13.61 1.60 7.66
N TRP A 209 12.48 0.90 7.72
CA TRP A 209 12.19 -0.09 8.74
C TRP A 209 12.08 -1.49 8.12
N LEU A 210 12.57 -2.49 8.86
CA LEU A 210 12.59 -3.88 8.44
C LEU A 210 12.12 -4.80 9.57
N ASP A 211 11.09 -5.60 9.32
CA ASP A 211 10.54 -6.60 10.24
C ASP A 211 10.24 -6.02 11.63
N VAL A 212 9.30 -5.07 11.68
CA VAL A 212 8.83 -4.46 12.93
C VAL A 212 7.51 -5.11 13.33
N LYS A 213 7.43 -5.68 14.54
CA LYS A 213 6.25 -6.41 14.99
C LYS A 213 5.64 -5.79 16.25
N ILE A 214 4.33 -5.63 16.28
CA ILE A 214 3.54 -5.24 17.45
C ILE A 214 2.55 -6.36 17.75
N THR A 215 2.46 -6.76 19.00
CA THR A 215 1.71 -7.95 19.39
C THR A 215 1.08 -7.81 20.78
N ASP A 216 -0.12 -8.37 20.94
CA ASP A 216 -0.82 -8.56 22.22
C ASP A 216 -1.21 -7.26 22.97
N GLY A 217 -1.58 -6.21 22.22
CA GLY A 217 -2.01 -4.91 22.78
C GLY A 217 -3.51 -4.70 22.87
N LYS A 218 -3.92 -3.71 23.68
CA LYS A 218 -5.32 -3.28 23.82
C LYS A 218 -5.42 -1.77 23.88
N SER A 219 -6.21 -1.18 23.00
CA SER A 219 -6.67 0.18 23.21
C SER A 219 -7.71 0.24 24.32
N VAL A 220 -7.60 1.26 25.16
CA VAL A 220 -8.54 1.55 26.28
C VAL A 220 -9.31 2.84 26.05
N ASP A 221 -8.82 3.67 25.15
CA ASP A 221 -9.30 5.01 24.81
C ASP A 221 -9.62 5.15 23.30
N GLY A 222 -9.57 4.05 22.55
CA GLY A 222 -9.77 4.04 21.09
C GLY A 222 -8.55 4.53 20.30
N SER A 223 -7.39 4.71 20.93
CA SER A 223 -6.11 5.00 20.28
C SER A 223 -5.62 3.84 19.40
N ALA A 224 -4.90 4.18 18.33
CA ALA A 224 -4.30 3.21 17.44
C ALA A 224 -3.00 2.63 18.00
N ALA A 225 -2.68 1.37 17.69
CA ALA A 225 -1.42 0.74 18.10
C ALA A 225 -0.20 1.48 17.52
N VAL A 226 -0.27 1.83 16.24
CA VAL A 226 0.71 2.66 15.55
C VAL A 226 0.03 3.94 15.09
N VAL A 227 0.69 5.07 15.35
CA VAL A 227 0.25 6.38 14.87
C VAL A 227 1.41 7.00 14.11
N LEU A 228 1.24 7.22 12.81
CA LEU A 228 2.11 8.03 11.97
C LEU A 228 1.38 9.35 11.68
N ARG A 229 1.88 10.48 12.19
CA ARG A 229 1.27 11.80 11.96
C ARG A 229 2.34 12.87 11.97
N GLY A 230 2.02 14.07 11.48
CA GLY A 230 2.89 15.24 11.60
C GLY A 230 2.92 15.80 13.02
N PRO A 231 3.92 16.63 13.38
CA PRO A 231 4.20 16.96 14.77
C PRO A 231 3.14 17.91 15.31
N THR A 232 2.77 17.70 16.57
CA THR A 232 1.87 18.60 17.31
C THR A 232 2.64 19.72 18.01
N GLU A 233 3.92 19.51 18.26
CA GLU A 233 4.81 20.48 18.91
C GLU A 233 5.28 21.57 17.92
N LYS A 234 5.43 22.80 18.43
CA LYS A 234 5.97 23.92 17.65
C LYS A 234 7.48 23.78 17.51
N GLY A 235 8.03 24.01 16.33
CA GLY A 235 9.49 24.08 16.12
C GLY A 235 10.03 23.33 14.91
N PHE A 236 9.22 22.48 14.27
CA PHE A 236 9.61 21.77 13.05
C PHE A 236 9.43 22.64 11.81
N ALA A 237 10.48 22.76 11.00
CA ALA A 237 10.47 23.57 9.77
C ALA A 237 9.50 22.99 8.72
N SER A 238 9.40 21.66 8.69
CA SER A 238 8.45 20.84 7.93
C SER A 238 7.57 20.09 8.93
N GLY A 239 6.25 20.11 8.75
CA GLY A 239 5.30 19.41 9.61
C GLY A 239 4.93 18.03 9.06
N GLU A 240 5.66 17.54 8.06
CA GLU A 240 5.35 16.35 7.29
C GLU A 240 6.25 15.19 7.65
N ASN A 241 5.70 13.96 7.62
CA ASN A 241 6.53 12.77 7.45
C ASN A 241 6.75 12.59 5.95
N ASN A 242 7.99 12.35 5.51
CA ASN A 242 8.33 12.29 4.09
C ASN A 242 9.31 11.14 3.81
N THR A 243 9.04 10.34 2.77
CA THR A 243 9.94 9.27 2.30
C THR A 243 10.19 8.26 3.42
N VAL A 244 9.13 7.51 3.73
CA VAL A 244 9.13 6.54 4.82
C VAL A 244 8.80 5.16 4.29
N ASP A 245 9.71 4.20 4.51
CA ASP A 245 9.57 2.83 4.07
C ASP A 245 9.40 1.88 5.27
N PHE A 246 8.31 1.13 5.26
CA PHE A 246 8.05 0.04 6.19
C PHE A 246 8.07 -1.28 5.43
N ALA A 247 9.09 -2.12 5.64
CA ALA A 247 9.14 -3.47 5.10
C ALA A 247 8.85 -4.48 6.20
N GLY A 248 7.72 -5.20 6.11
CA GLY A 248 7.33 -6.22 7.09
C GLY A 248 6.84 -5.63 8.42
N LEU A 249 6.00 -4.59 8.38
CA LEU A 249 5.28 -4.12 9.57
C LEU A 249 4.16 -5.11 9.89
N THR A 250 4.23 -5.77 11.04
CA THR A 250 3.19 -6.68 11.54
C THR A 250 2.54 -6.10 12.78
N ILE A 251 1.21 -5.99 12.78
CA ILE A 251 0.39 -5.62 13.93
C ILE A 251 -0.64 -6.75 14.09
N GLU A 252 -0.53 -7.50 15.17
CA GLU A 252 -1.42 -8.63 15.41
C GLU A 252 -1.99 -8.59 16.83
N ARG A 253 -3.22 -9.08 16.98
CA ARG A 253 -3.88 -9.24 18.28
C ARG A 253 -3.94 -7.93 19.08
N TYR A 254 -4.01 -6.80 18.37
CA TYR A 254 -4.34 -5.50 18.96
C TYR A 254 -5.85 -5.29 18.96
N ILE A 255 -6.43 -5.09 20.13
CA ILE A 255 -7.88 -5.05 20.37
C ILE A 255 -8.36 -3.69 20.89
N GLY A 256 -9.66 -3.41 20.84
CA GLY A 256 -10.28 -2.19 21.40
C GLY A 256 -10.05 -0.88 20.65
N GLY A 257 -9.31 -0.86 19.54
CA GLY A 257 -9.02 0.34 18.76
C GLY A 257 -8.35 0.02 17.41
N PRO A 258 -8.10 1.05 16.58
CA PRO A 258 -7.42 0.89 15.32
C PRO A 258 -6.04 0.26 15.50
N GLN A 259 -5.54 -0.42 14.48
CA GLN A 259 -4.18 -0.95 14.50
C GLN A 259 -3.20 0.09 13.97
N PHE A 260 -3.58 0.83 12.92
CA PHE A 260 -2.69 1.80 12.29
C PHE A 260 -3.42 3.07 11.85
N ASP A 261 -3.02 4.21 12.43
CA ASP A 261 -3.36 5.54 11.94
C ASP A 261 -2.22 6.11 11.10
N ILE A 262 -2.55 6.53 9.87
CA ILE A 262 -1.61 7.18 8.95
C ILE A 262 -2.15 8.55 8.60
N ALA A 263 -1.50 9.59 9.09
CA ALA A 263 -1.89 10.99 8.98
C ALA A 263 -3.35 11.25 9.39
N TYR A 264 -3.93 10.39 10.23
CA TYR A 264 -5.35 10.41 10.59
C TYR A 264 -5.60 11.29 11.83
N GLY A 265 -6.61 12.15 11.74
CA GLY A 265 -7.12 12.93 12.87
C GLY A 265 -7.72 14.27 12.45
N LYS A 266 -7.96 15.15 13.44
CA LYS A 266 -8.64 16.44 13.22
C LYS A 266 -7.73 17.56 12.73
N SER A 267 -6.42 17.45 12.98
CA SER A 267 -5.45 18.48 12.60
C SER A 267 -5.10 18.38 11.12
N GLY A 268 -5.09 19.52 10.43
CA GLY A 268 -4.55 19.60 9.07
C GLY A 268 -3.03 19.38 9.00
N ASN A 269 -2.34 19.43 10.14
CA ASN A 269 -0.90 19.17 10.22
C ASN A 269 -0.59 17.68 10.30
N TYR A 270 -1.57 16.80 10.52
CA TYR A 270 -1.33 15.36 10.44
C TYR A 270 -1.14 15.02 8.97
N TRP A 271 0.12 14.95 8.55
CA TRP A 271 0.51 14.82 7.16
C TRP A 271 1.58 13.76 6.98
N ALA A 272 1.46 12.96 5.93
CA ALA A 272 2.47 12.02 5.51
C ALA A 272 2.57 11.95 3.99
N GLU A 273 3.78 11.95 3.45
CA GLU A 273 4.03 11.88 2.02
C GLU A 273 5.11 10.86 1.66
N PHE A 274 4.98 10.28 0.47
CA PHE A 274 5.90 9.27 -0.06
C PHE A 274 6.12 8.12 0.92
N VAL A 275 5.02 7.56 1.43
CA VAL A 275 5.02 6.46 2.38
C VAL A 275 4.82 5.15 1.64
N ARG A 276 5.74 4.20 1.79
CA ARG A 276 5.63 2.86 1.22
C ARG A 276 5.60 1.82 2.34
N ILE A 277 4.60 0.95 2.29
CA ILE A 277 4.43 -0.13 3.24
C ILE A 277 4.41 -1.44 2.47
N LEU A 278 5.52 -2.17 2.54
CA LEU A 278 5.71 -3.47 1.91
C LEU A 278 5.38 -4.56 2.93
N HIS A 279 4.51 -5.51 2.54
CA HIS A 279 4.11 -6.64 3.36
C HIS A 279 3.51 -6.23 4.72
N LEU A 280 2.62 -5.23 4.72
CA LEU A 280 1.82 -4.93 5.90
C LEU A 280 1.07 -6.19 6.34
N HIS A 281 1.17 -6.59 7.60
CA HIS A 281 0.30 -7.61 8.19
C HIS A 281 -0.47 -6.96 9.32
N VAL A 282 -1.79 -6.85 9.17
CA VAL A 282 -2.71 -6.32 10.19
C VAL A 282 -3.73 -7.39 10.48
N GLU A 283 -3.81 -7.83 11.73
CA GLU A 283 -4.68 -8.94 12.13
C GLU A 283 -5.39 -8.65 13.44
N ALA A 284 -6.70 -8.49 13.37
CA ALA A 284 -7.57 -8.37 14.54
C ALA A 284 -8.21 -9.73 14.87
N GLU A 285 -7.39 -10.71 15.26
CA GLU A 285 -7.87 -12.02 15.70
C GLU A 285 -8.37 -11.94 17.16
N ALA A 286 -9.64 -12.27 17.40
CA ALA A 286 -10.22 -12.29 18.75
C ALA A 286 -10.37 -13.69 19.35
N SER A 287 -9.77 -14.73 18.75
CA SER A 287 -9.87 -16.11 19.26
C SER A 287 -9.40 -16.27 20.72
N LYS A 288 -8.60 -15.33 21.22
CA LYS A 288 -8.08 -15.32 22.60
C LYS A 288 -8.78 -14.33 23.55
N TRP A 289 -9.72 -13.51 23.08
CA TRP A 289 -10.30 -12.43 23.87
C TRP A 289 -11.84 -12.46 23.83
N PRO A 290 -12.54 -11.99 24.88
CA PRO A 290 -14.01 -11.98 24.90
C PRO A 290 -14.60 -11.22 23.70
N ALA A 291 -15.77 -11.61 23.23
CA ALA A 291 -16.46 -11.01 22.07
C ALA A 291 -16.55 -9.47 22.12
N GLU A 292 -16.69 -8.89 23.32
CA GLU A 292 -16.75 -7.44 23.53
C GLU A 292 -15.42 -6.69 23.28
N SER A 293 -14.33 -7.41 23.03
CA SER A 293 -13.00 -6.82 22.79
C SER A 293 -12.69 -6.58 21.30
N VAL A 294 -13.52 -7.08 20.39
CA VAL A 294 -13.35 -6.85 18.96
C VAL A 294 -13.54 -5.37 18.66
N ASN A 295 -12.73 -4.80 17.76
CA ASN A 295 -12.80 -3.40 17.32
C ASN A 295 -14.21 -3.05 16.81
N ALA A 296 -15.09 -2.64 17.71
CA ALA A 296 -16.51 -2.49 17.42
C ALA A 296 -16.83 -1.13 16.78
N GLU A 297 -15.93 -0.15 16.92
CA GLU A 297 -16.25 1.26 16.63
C GLU A 297 -15.34 1.93 15.59
N SER A 298 -14.25 1.28 15.18
CA SER A 298 -13.28 1.91 14.26
C SER A 298 -12.61 0.95 13.31
N ALA A 299 -12.23 1.47 12.15
CA ALA A 299 -11.49 0.70 11.16
C ALA A 299 -10.12 0.28 11.66
N LEU A 300 -9.61 -0.86 11.19
CA LEU A 300 -8.29 -1.37 11.57
C LEU A 300 -7.17 -0.44 11.09
N VAL A 301 -7.30 0.07 9.87
CA VAL A 301 -6.38 1.05 9.29
C VAL A 301 -7.15 2.32 8.94
N ARG A 302 -6.68 3.47 9.44
CA ARG A 302 -7.28 4.77 9.15
C ARG A 302 -6.26 5.67 8.47
N ILE A 303 -6.66 6.22 7.33
CA ILE A 303 -5.80 7.02 6.46
C ILE A 303 -6.39 8.43 6.40
N GLY A 304 -5.58 9.42 6.76
CA GLY A 304 -5.89 10.85 6.69
C GLY A 304 -5.13 11.56 5.60
N ASN A 305 -4.48 12.70 5.93
CA ASN A 305 -3.88 13.58 4.92
C ASN A 305 -2.58 12.99 4.37
N VAL A 306 -2.71 12.22 3.29
CA VAL A 306 -1.59 11.55 2.65
C VAL A 306 -1.36 12.02 1.22
N MET A 307 -0.10 11.99 0.81
CA MET A 307 0.33 12.16 -0.58
C MET A 307 1.33 11.05 -0.95
N GLY A 308 0.93 10.11 -1.78
CA GLY A 308 1.77 8.99 -2.20
C GLY A 308 1.91 7.97 -1.09
N LEU A 309 0.77 7.36 -0.72
CA LEU A 309 0.75 6.22 0.21
C LEU A 309 0.57 4.93 -0.58
N GLU A 310 1.54 4.04 -0.50
CA GLU A 310 1.53 2.76 -1.22
C GLU A 310 1.55 1.59 -0.23
N PHE A 311 0.58 0.71 -0.36
CA PHE A 311 0.60 -0.62 0.25
C PHE A 311 0.96 -1.64 -0.81
N VAL A 312 2.10 -2.31 -0.64
CA VAL A 312 2.58 -3.37 -1.54
C VAL A 312 2.41 -4.72 -0.85
N SER A 313 1.53 -5.54 -1.42
CA SER A 313 1.10 -6.84 -0.90
C SER A 313 0.67 -6.81 0.58
N PRO A 314 -0.28 -5.92 0.96
CA PRO A 314 -0.81 -5.91 2.32
C PRO A 314 -1.63 -7.18 2.61
N PHE A 315 -1.62 -7.65 3.84
CA PHE A 315 -2.56 -8.60 4.42
C PHE A 315 -3.28 -7.91 5.57
N ILE A 316 -4.56 -7.62 5.38
CA ILE A 316 -5.40 -6.98 6.41
C ILE A 316 -6.58 -7.91 6.68
N PHE A 317 -6.62 -8.49 7.88
CA PHE A 317 -7.62 -9.45 8.30
C PHE A 317 -8.35 -9.04 9.59
N GLY A 318 -9.65 -9.32 9.63
CA GLY A 318 -10.48 -9.21 10.82
C GLY A 318 -11.60 -8.21 10.60
N GLY A 319 -11.77 -7.26 11.51
CA GLY A 319 -12.85 -6.26 11.42
C GLY A 319 -14.17 -6.77 12.00
N GLY A 320 -14.75 -6.01 12.92
CA GLY A 320 -16.11 -6.29 13.41
C GLY A 320 -17.17 -5.70 12.47
N PRO A 321 -18.22 -5.04 12.99
CA PRO A 321 -19.26 -4.38 12.20
C PRO A 321 -18.77 -3.10 11.49
N VAL A 322 -17.47 -2.91 11.36
CA VAL A 322 -16.79 -1.68 10.88
C VAL A 322 -15.82 -2.03 9.76
N PRO A 323 -15.49 -1.09 8.87
CA PRO A 323 -14.60 -1.38 7.75
C PRO A 323 -13.18 -1.72 8.17
N LEU A 324 -12.44 -2.46 7.34
CA LEU A 324 -11.01 -2.71 7.60
C LEU A 324 -10.19 -1.45 7.40
N VAL A 325 -10.48 -0.74 6.31
CA VAL A 325 -9.77 0.47 5.91
C VAL A 325 -10.76 1.62 5.81
N LEU A 326 -10.43 2.71 6.48
CA LEU A 326 -11.11 3.99 6.34
C LEU A 326 -10.18 4.99 5.69
N VAL A 327 -10.55 5.50 4.51
CA VAL A 327 -9.86 6.63 3.88
C VAL A 327 -10.67 7.90 4.13
N HIS A 328 -10.12 8.75 5.00
CA HIS A 328 -10.79 9.93 5.51
C HIS A 328 -9.86 11.14 5.47
N ARG A 329 -9.94 11.87 4.34
CA ARG A 329 -9.37 13.19 4.03
C ARG A 329 -7.96 13.16 3.46
N GLN A 330 -7.85 13.13 2.14
CA GLN A 330 -6.66 13.65 1.44
C GLN A 330 -6.82 15.17 1.29
N MET A 331 -6.53 15.94 2.33
CA MET A 331 -6.51 17.41 2.18
C MET A 331 -5.27 17.84 1.41
N VAL A 332 -5.34 18.99 0.76
CA VAL A 332 -4.20 19.63 0.10
C VAL A 332 -3.60 20.65 1.06
N ARG A 333 -2.31 20.55 1.37
CA ARG A 333 -1.58 21.67 1.98
C ARG A 333 -1.23 22.67 0.87
N GLY A 334 -1.81 23.87 0.92
CA GLY A 334 -1.39 24.99 0.06
C GLY A 334 -1.91 25.02 -1.39
N GLY A 335 -2.94 24.23 -1.75
CA GLY A 335 -3.63 24.34 -3.04
C GLY A 335 -2.98 23.63 -4.25
N ALA A 336 -1.91 22.86 -4.07
CA ALA A 336 -1.31 22.06 -5.14
C ALA A 336 -2.15 20.80 -5.49
N PRO A 337 -2.33 20.45 -6.77
CA PRO A 337 -3.01 19.21 -7.14
C PRO A 337 -2.23 17.97 -6.62
N LEU A 338 -2.94 17.06 -5.95
CA LEU A 338 -2.38 15.79 -5.48
C LEU A 338 -2.52 14.75 -6.60
N ASP A 339 -1.44 14.49 -7.34
CA ASP A 339 -1.39 13.45 -8.38
C ASP A 339 -0.91 12.08 -7.87
N MET A 340 -0.84 11.90 -6.54
CA MET A 340 -0.39 10.67 -5.90
C MET A 340 -1.22 10.41 -4.64
N GLY A 341 -2.36 9.74 -4.78
CA GLY A 341 -3.23 9.39 -3.66
C GLY A 341 -2.79 8.12 -2.92
N VAL A 342 -3.75 7.22 -2.67
CA VAL A 342 -3.50 5.92 -2.03
C VAL A 342 -3.42 4.82 -3.08
N ARG A 343 -2.50 3.86 -2.93
CA ARG A 343 -2.36 2.69 -3.80
C ARG A 343 -2.36 1.42 -2.98
N PHE A 344 -3.17 0.45 -3.37
CA PHE A 344 -3.09 -0.93 -2.91
C PHE A 344 -2.63 -1.78 -4.10
N ILE A 345 -1.45 -2.41 -3.98
CA ILE A 345 -0.80 -3.16 -5.05
C ILE A 345 -0.64 -4.61 -4.56
N GLY A 346 -1.41 -5.54 -5.12
CA GLY A 346 -1.51 -6.92 -4.67
C GLY A 346 -2.23 -7.05 -3.33
N GLY A 347 -1.90 -8.12 -2.60
CA GLY A 347 -2.35 -8.33 -1.23
C GLY A 347 -3.81 -8.78 -1.07
N GLN A 348 -4.24 -8.89 0.17
CA GLN A 348 -5.53 -9.40 0.58
C GLN A 348 -6.15 -8.54 1.69
N LEU A 349 -7.42 -8.15 1.49
CA LEU A 349 -8.26 -7.51 2.49
C LEU A 349 -9.42 -8.45 2.79
N LEU A 350 -9.46 -8.98 4.01
CA LEU A 350 -10.34 -10.08 4.41
C LEU A 350 -11.11 -9.73 5.68
N GLY A 351 -12.42 -9.60 5.57
CA GLY A 351 -13.28 -9.38 6.74
C GLY A 351 -13.43 -10.62 7.63
N THR A 352 -14.24 -10.51 8.67
CA THR A 352 -14.75 -11.64 9.46
C THR A 352 -15.92 -12.32 8.75
N LYS A 353 -15.99 -13.65 8.83
CA LYS A 353 -17.12 -14.41 8.26
C LYS A 353 -18.37 -14.34 9.16
N ILE A 354 -19.52 -14.69 8.58
CA ILE A 354 -20.82 -14.73 9.26
C ILE A 354 -20.92 -15.89 10.28
N ASP A 355 -20.21 -16.99 10.05
CA ASP A 355 -20.33 -18.25 10.80
C ASP A 355 -19.32 -18.40 11.94
N GLU A 356 -18.40 -17.45 12.06
CA GLU A 356 -17.42 -17.41 13.14
C GLU A 356 -18.06 -16.67 14.32
N GLU A 357 -18.94 -17.29 15.11
CA GLU A 357 -19.31 -16.72 16.42
C GLU A 357 -18.05 -16.69 17.32
N PRO A 358 -17.78 -15.62 18.08
CA PRO A 358 -18.68 -14.50 18.39
C PRO A 358 -18.51 -13.25 17.50
N PHE A 359 -17.93 -13.41 16.31
CA PHE A 359 -17.56 -12.30 15.43
C PHE A 359 -18.75 -11.79 14.64
N LYS A 360 -18.96 -10.46 14.68
CA LYS A 360 -19.88 -9.80 13.76
C LYS A 360 -19.22 -9.71 12.39
N PRO A 361 -19.93 -10.10 11.32
CA PRO A 361 -19.39 -10.06 9.98
C PRO A 361 -19.07 -8.63 9.55
N THR A 362 -17.99 -8.47 8.77
CA THR A 362 -17.59 -7.18 8.23
C THR A 362 -18.51 -6.77 7.05
N PRO A 363 -19.28 -5.67 7.13
CA PRO A 363 -20.17 -5.31 6.04
C PRO A 363 -19.43 -4.79 4.80
N THR A 364 -18.40 -3.97 5.02
CA THR A 364 -17.62 -3.29 3.99
C THR A 364 -16.15 -3.37 4.34
N LEU A 365 -15.26 -3.64 3.39
CA LEU A 365 -13.83 -3.74 3.69
C LEU A 365 -13.14 -2.37 3.62
N VAL A 366 -13.47 -1.55 2.62
CA VAL A 366 -12.91 -0.22 2.42
C VAL A 366 -14.02 0.83 2.34
N ASP A 367 -13.98 1.82 3.22
CA ASP A 367 -14.89 2.97 3.22
C ASP A 367 -14.13 4.24 2.81
N LEU A 368 -14.38 4.71 1.58
CA LEU A 368 -13.77 5.91 1.00
C LEU A 368 -14.65 7.12 1.27
N ARG A 369 -14.32 7.91 2.30
CA ARG A 369 -15.16 9.03 2.77
C ARG A 369 -14.75 10.38 2.22
N ALA A 370 -13.45 10.67 2.23
CA ALA A 370 -12.94 11.95 1.74
C ALA A 370 -11.54 11.77 1.16
N GLY A 371 -11.27 12.41 0.03
CA GLY A 371 -10.05 12.28 -0.74
C GLY A 371 -10.35 12.49 -2.22
N ASN A 372 -9.39 12.27 -3.11
CA ASN A 372 -9.61 12.41 -4.55
C ASN A 372 -8.93 11.34 -5.39
N ASP A 373 -7.98 10.58 -4.84
CA ASP A 373 -7.19 9.61 -5.61
C ASP A 373 -6.94 8.31 -4.83
N VAL A 374 -7.44 7.18 -5.35
CA VAL A 374 -7.13 5.84 -4.85
C VAL A 374 -7.09 4.83 -6.00
N ALA A 375 -6.17 3.87 -5.91
CA ALA A 375 -6.12 2.75 -6.85
C ALA A 375 -5.99 1.40 -6.13
N PHE A 376 -6.66 0.38 -6.66
CA PHE A 376 -6.52 -1.02 -6.29
C PHE A 376 -6.02 -1.80 -7.51
N ILE A 377 -4.85 -2.43 -7.38
CA ILE A 377 -4.15 -3.09 -8.48
C ILE A 377 -3.83 -4.52 -8.04
N GLY A 378 -4.55 -5.52 -8.54
CA GLY A 378 -4.34 -6.92 -8.15
C GLY A 378 -4.72 -7.24 -6.71
N THR A 379 -5.48 -6.36 -6.05
CA THR A 379 -5.91 -6.56 -4.66
C THR A 379 -7.05 -7.57 -4.60
N GLN A 380 -6.95 -8.53 -3.68
CA GLN A 380 -8.00 -9.52 -3.45
C GLN A 380 -8.84 -9.14 -2.23
N PHE A 381 -10.16 -9.17 -2.40
CA PHE A 381 -11.13 -8.89 -1.35
C PHE A 381 -11.91 -10.15 -0.97
N GLY A 382 -12.33 -10.26 0.28
CA GLY A 382 -13.18 -11.37 0.71
C GLY A 382 -13.79 -11.20 2.10
N ARG A 383 -14.70 -12.12 2.44
CA ARG A 383 -15.34 -12.22 3.76
C ARG A 383 -16.04 -10.91 4.20
N CYS A 384 -16.81 -10.30 3.30
CA CYS A 384 -17.70 -9.18 3.63
C CYS A 384 -19.14 -9.48 3.24
N THR A 385 -20.11 -8.74 3.79
CA THR A 385 -21.54 -9.04 3.60
C THR A 385 -22.30 -8.03 2.76
N SER A 386 -21.74 -6.85 2.49
CA SER A 386 -22.42 -5.80 1.69
C SER A 386 -21.63 -5.38 0.47
N SER A 387 -20.34 -5.06 0.61
CA SER A 387 -19.45 -4.76 -0.53
C SER A 387 -17.98 -4.84 -0.13
N ALA A 388 -17.06 -4.98 -1.08
CA ALA A 388 -15.65 -4.78 -0.76
C ALA A 388 -15.32 -3.30 -0.54
N ILE A 389 -15.75 -2.43 -1.46
CA ILE A 389 -15.45 -0.98 -1.45
C ILE A 389 -16.75 -0.18 -1.49
N VAL A 390 -16.89 0.78 -0.58
CA VAL A 390 -17.91 1.83 -0.64
C VAL A 390 -17.24 3.17 -0.92
N ILE A 391 -17.69 3.84 -1.97
CA ILE A 391 -17.32 5.22 -2.30
C ILE A 391 -18.44 6.14 -1.82
N ARG A 392 -18.14 7.03 -0.87
CA ARG A 392 -19.12 7.97 -0.33
C ARG A 392 -19.33 9.17 -1.24
N PRO A 393 -20.46 9.88 -1.11
CA PRO A 393 -20.76 11.06 -1.93
C PRO A 393 -19.68 12.13 -1.94
N GLU A 394 -18.91 12.25 -0.85
CA GLU A 394 -17.90 13.27 -0.63
C GLU A 394 -16.50 12.89 -1.15
N PHE A 395 -16.30 11.65 -1.61
CA PHE A 395 -15.03 11.25 -2.20
C PHE A 395 -14.89 11.77 -3.63
N GLY A 396 -13.68 12.21 -3.99
CA GLY A 396 -13.38 12.82 -5.27
C GLY A 396 -13.36 11.83 -6.44
N ALA A 397 -12.91 12.29 -7.60
CA ALA A 397 -13.20 11.65 -8.87
C ALA A 397 -12.31 10.44 -9.19
N ASN A 398 -11.05 10.41 -8.73
CA ASN A 398 -10.07 9.42 -9.19
C ASN A 398 -10.13 8.17 -8.30
N VAL A 399 -10.94 7.20 -8.70
CA VAL A 399 -10.96 5.86 -8.12
C VAL A 399 -10.64 4.87 -9.24
N THR A 400 -9.58 4.10 -9.08
CA THR A 400 -9.11 3.15 -10.09
C THR A 400 -9.16 1.73 -9.55
N LEU A 401 -9.75 0.81 -10.31
CA LEU A 401 -9.59 -0.63 -10.08
C LEU A 401 -9.02 -1.25 -11.34
N ASP A 402 -7.86 -1.89 -11.19
CA ASP A 402 -7.28 -2.71 -12.24
C ASP A 402 -8.11 -3.99 -12.48
N PRO A 403 -8.12 -4.57 -13.69
CA PRO A 403 -8.86 -5.79 -13.99
C PRO A 403 -8.47 -7.03 -13.17
N SER A 404 -7.27 -7.05 -12.57
CA SER A 404 -6.83 -8.11 -11.66
C SER A 404 -7.32 -7.95 -10.22
N THR A 405 -7.96 -6.83 -9.88
CA THR A 405 -8.60 -6.62 -8.59
C THR A 405 -9.90 -7.42 -8.51
N THR A 406 -10.03 -8.28 -7.51
CA THR A 406 -11.11 -9.28 -7.44
C THR A 406 -11.73 -9.37 -6.05
N ILE A 407 -12.97 -9.87 -5.98
CA ILE A 407 -13.63 -10.26 -4.73
C ILE A 407 -13.95 -11.76 -4.81
N ALA A 408 -13.62 -12.52 -3.76
CA ALA A 408 -13.78 -13.97 -3.72
C ALA A 408 -15.25 -14.43 -3.65
N SER A 409 -16.16 -13.57 -3.16
CA SER A 409 -17.59 -13.87 -3.06
C SER A 409 -18.32 -13.36 -4.30
N SER A 410 -19.09 -14.22 -4.98
CA SER A 410 -19.85 -13.81 -6.16
C SER A 410 -21.10 -13.00 -5.85
N ASP A 411 -21.58 -13.05 -4.62
CA ASP A 411 -22.90 -12.51 -4.24
C ASP A 411 -22.78 -11.11 -3.63
N VAL A 412 -21.55 -10.61 -3.50
CA VAL A 412 -21.24 -9.32 -2.90
C VAL A 412 -20.58 -8.44 -3.95
N PRO A 413 -21.10 -7.24 -4.22
CA PRO A 413 -20.50 -6.34 -5.19
C PRO A 413 -19.08 -5.94 -4.75
N LEU A 414 -18.17 -5.85 -5.72
CA LEU A 414 -16.83 -5.33 -5.49
C LEU A 414 -16.88 -3.84 -5.08
N VAL A 415 -17.70 -3.03 -5.74
CA VAL A 415 -17.80 -1.59 -5.50
C VAL A 415 -19.26 -1.14 -5.41
N ILE A 416 -19.57 -0.33 -4.40
CA ILE A 416 -20.77 0.51 -4.35
C ILE A 416 -20.31 1.97 -4.42
N ASP A 417 -20.67 2.65 -5.50
CA ASP A 417 -20.34 4.05 -5.73
C ASP A 417 -21.56 4.95 -5.46
N ASN A 418 -21.53 5.70 -4.36
CA ASN A 418 -22.62 6.60 -3.97
C ASN A 418 -22.37 8.06 -4.39
N ARG A 419 -21.37 8.33 -5.23
CA ARG A 419 -21.08 9.69 -5.69
C ARG A 419 -22.21 10.25 -6.58
N PRO A 420 -22.50 11.56 -6.51
CA PRO A 420 -23.49 12.19 -7.38
C PRO A 420 -23.15 12.05 -8.87
N ALA A 421 -24.20 12.05 -9.70
CA ALA A 421 -24.06 11.68 -11.11
C ALA A 421 -23.19 12.59 -11.99
N ASN A 422 -22.97 13.82 -11.53
CA ASN A 422 -22.16 14.84 -12.19
C ASN A 422 -20.68 14.78 -11.79
N VAL A 423 -20.31 13.95 -10.81
CA VAL A 423 -18.92 13.76 -10.34
C VAL A 423 -18.23 12.61 -11.08
N TYR A 424 -18.98 11.84 -11.89
CA TYR A 424 -18.43 10.69 -12.60
C TYR A 424 -17.39 11.10 -13.64
N ARG A 425 -16.16 10.61 -13.48
CA ARG A 425 -15.43 10.12 -14.65
C ARG A 425 -16.10 8.84 -15.11
N THR A 426 -16.32 8.72 -16.42
CA THR A 426 -16.64 7.45 -17.07
C THR A 426 -15.70 6.37 -16.54
N TRP A 427 -16.23 5.29 -15.97
CA TRP A 427 -15.44 4.09 -15.70
C TRP A 427 -14.89 3.60 -17.03
N THR A 428 -13.60 3.83 -17.24
CA THR A 428 -12.93 3.54 -18.50
C THR A 428 -12.11 2.29 -18.29
N HIS A 429 -12.65 1.16 -18.72
CA HIS A 429 -11.87 -0.07 -18.82
C HIS A 429 -10.96 0.04 -20.04
N GLN A 430 -9.65 0.10 -19.83
CA GLN A 430 -8.66 0.17 -20.90
C GLN A 430 -8.40 -1.24 -21.45
N GLY A 431 -9.34 -1.76 -22.24
CA GLY A 431 -9.19 -3.06 -22.90
C GLY A 431 -10.50 -3.77 -23.20
N THR A 432 -10.42 -5.07 -23.46
CA THR A 432 -11.59 -5.94 -23.63
C THR A 432 -12.19 -6.28 -22.27
N LEU A 433 -13.49 -6.08 -22.09
CA LEU A 433 -14.24 -6.64 -20.96
C LEU A 433 -14.69 -8.06 -21.34
N ARG A 434 -14.13 -9.09 -20.69
CA ARG A 434 -14.57 -10.48 -20.84
C ARG A 434 -15.23 -10.94 -19.55
N THR A 435 -16.50 -11.34 -19.60
CA THR A 435 -17.20 -11.88 -18.44
C THR A 435 -17.70 -13.29 -18.73
N THR A 436 -17.66 -14.16 -17.71
CA THR A 436 -18.28 -15.49 -17.75
C THR A 436 -19.72 -15.49 -17.24
N ARG A 437 -20.19 -14.31 -16.82
CA ARG A 437 -21.52 -14.03 -16.26
C ARG A 437 -22.05 -12.71 -16.83
N ASP A 438 -23.27 -12.35 -16.46
CA ASP A 438 -23.92 -11.13 -16.88
C ASP A 438 -23.14 -9.86 -16.49
N VAL A 439 -23.15 -8.87 -17.39
CA VAL A 439 -22.66 -7.52 -17.10
C VAL A 439 -23.85 -6.67 -16.68
N LEU A 440 -23.93 -6.32 -15.40
CA LEU A 440 -24.93 -5.37 -14.92
C LEU A 440 -24.41 -3.95 -15.10
N VAL A 441 -25.01 -3.20 -16.02
CA VAL A 441 -24.71 -1.78 -16.21
C VAL A 441 -25.75 -0.96 -15.47
N GLY A 442 -25.35 -0.34 -14.36
CA GLY A 442 -26.27 0.44 -13.51
C GLY A 442 -26.86 1.69 -14.18
N ARG A 443 -26.27 2.15 -15.29
CA ARG A 443 -26.75 3.28 -16.10
C ARG A 443 -26.57 3.02 -17.60
N HIS A 444 -25.71 3.78 -18.27
CA HIS A 444 -25.51 3.73 -19.71
C HIS A 444 -24.13 3.15 -20.04
N VAL A 445 -24.06 2.30 -21.05
CA VAL A 445 -22.81 2.02 -21.76
C VAL A 445 -22.56 3.19 -22.70
N LYS A 446 -21.40 3.84 -22.58
CA LYS A 446 -20.97 4.88 -23.51
C LYS A 446 -19.78 4.36 -24.30
N GLY A 447 -19.84 4.49 -25.62
CA GLY A 447 -18.66 4.34 -26.46
C GLY A 447 -17.65 5.43 -26.19
N SER A 448 -16.42 5.22 -26.66
CA SER A 448 -15.42 6.29 -26.70
C SER A 448 -15.98 7.47 -27.49
N LEU A 449 -16.24 8.60 -26.82
CA LEU A 449 -16.73 9.83 -27.45
C LEU A 449 -15.70 10.45 -28.40
N THR A 450 -14.46 9.97 -28.36
CA THR A 450 -13.37 10.44 -29.22
C THR A 450 -13.40 9.80 -30.61
N LEU A 451 -14.09 8.66 -30.75
CA LEU A 451 -14.26 8.02 -32.05
C LEU A 451 -15.48 8.65 -32.73
N GLY A 452 -15.20 9.48 -33.75
CA GLY A 452 -16.23 9.95 -34.67
C GLY A 452 -16.86 8.78 -35.44
N VAL A 453 -17.89 9.09 -36.23
CA VAL A 453 -18.41 8.12 -37.20
C VAL A 453 -17.35 7.92 -38.29
N GLY A 454 -17.10 6.67 -38.71
CA GLY A 454 -16.28 6.42 -39.88
C GLY A 454 -16.90 6.92 -41.19
N ALA A 455 -16.28 6.57 -42.32
CA ALA A 455 -16.71 7.06 -43.63
C ALA A 455 -18.15 6.62 -43.96
N VAL A 456 -18.96 7.55 -44.47
CA VAL A 456 -20.35 7.31 -44.89
C VAL A 456 -20.42 7.30 -46.42
N THR A 457 -20.94 6.24 -47.00
CA THR A 457 -21.09 6.11 -48.46
C THR A 457 -22.56 6.10 -48.85
N VAL A 458 -22.93 6.89 -49.86
CA VAL A 458 -24.28 6.89 -50.42
C VAL A 458 -24.41 5.74 -51.41
N GLY A 459 -25.39 4.87 -51.19
CA GLY A 459 -25.71 3.75 -52.07
C GLY A 459 -26.54 4.18 -53.29
N PRO A 460 -26.52 3.40 -54.38
CA PRO A 460 -27.20 3.75 -55.63
C PRO A 460 -28.72 3.89 -55.47
N ASN A 461 -29.32 3.17 -54.51
CA ASN A 461 -30.78 3.20 -54.29
C ASN A 461 -31.26 4.48 -53.59
N ALA A 462 -30.36 5.33 -53.08
CA ALA A 462 -30.71 6.66 -52.59
C ALA A 462 -31.19 7.60 -53.73
N GLY A 463 -30.97 7.23 -54.99
CA GLY A 463 -31.29 8.04 -56.17
C GLY A 463 -30.17 9.03 -56.51
N SER A 464 -30.13 9.48 -57.77
CA SER A 464 -29.10 10.43 -58.23
C SER A 464 -29.24 11.76 -57.49
N GLY A 465 -28.14 12.21 -56.89
CA GLY A 465 -28.11 13.41 -56.02
C GLY A 465 -28.56 13.16 -54.57
N GLY A 466 -28.79 11.90 -54.17
CA GLY A 466 -29.08 11.58 -52.77
C GLY A 466 -27.89 11.86 -51.85
N THR A 467 -28.17 12.21 -50.60
CA THR A 467 -27.17 12.54 -49.57
C THR A 467 -27.45 11.81 -48.27
N ILE A 468 -26.39 11.49 -47.53
CA ILE A 468 -26.47 10.88 -46.20
C ILE A 468 -25.56 11.65 -45.25
N SER A 469 -26.05 11.96 -44.06
CA SER A 469 -25.26 12.54 -42.96
C SER A 469 -25.51 11.77 -41.67
N VAL A 470 -24.47 11.60 -40.85
CA VAL A 470 -24.56 10.90 -39.57
C VAL A 470 -24.09 11.81 -38.44
N VAL A 471 -24.87 11.87 -37.37
CA VAL A 471 -24.50 12.56 -36.12
C VAL A 471 -24.43 11.52 -35.01
N GLY A 472 -23.24 11.29 -34.45
CA GLY A 472 -23.03 10.29 -33.42
C GLY A 472 -21.60 9.77 -33.35
N THR A 473 -21.47 8.51 -32.96
CA THR A 473 -20.22 7.73 -32.89
C THR A 473 -20.43 6.42 -33.64
N ASP A 474 -19.40 5.60 -33.83
CA ASP A 474 -19.56 4.26 -34.39
C ASP A 474 -20.47 3.32 -33.59
N LEU A 475 -20.74 3.61 -32.31
CA LEU A 475 -21.62 2.79 -31.47
C LEU A 475 -23.09 3.20 -31.49
N ALA A 476 -23.38 4.49 -31.71
CA ALA A 476 -24.74 5.00 -31.71
C ALA A 476 -24.83 6.40 -32.31
N GLY A 477 -25.97 6.72 -32.92
CA GLY A 477 -26.21 8.02 -33.51
C GLY A 477 -27.53 8.13 -34.25
N GLN A 478 -27.63 9.18 -35.07
CA GLN A 478 -28.72 9.41 -35.99
C GLN A 478 -28.20 9.55 -37.42
N ILE A 479 -28.90 8.90 -38.36
CA ILE A 479 -28.66 8.96 -39.80
C ILE A 479 -29.78 9.81 -40.40
N THR A 480 -29.40 10.82 -41.17
CA THR A 480 -30.32 11.60 -42.02
C THR A 480 -30.04 11.28 -43.47
N ILE A 481 -31.07 10.86 -44.20
CA ILE A 481 -31.01 10.48 -45.60
C ILE A 481 -31.89 11.46 -46.35
N THR A 482 -31.39 12.10 -47.40
CA THR A 482 -32.21 12.86 -48.35
C THR A 482 -32.09 12.17 -49.71
N THR A 483 -33.19 11.63 -50.21
CA THR A 483 -33.20 10.88 -51.48
C THR A 483 -33.09 11.80 -52.67
N GLY A 484 -32.42 11.34 -53.72
CA GLY A 484 -32.29 12.03 -54.99
C GLY A 484 -33.45 11.77 -55.94
N SER A 485 -33.18 11.82 -57.25
CA SER A 485 -34.14 11.40 -58.28
C SER A 485 -34.17 9.87 -58.42
N ALA A 486 -35.37 9.31 -58.58
CA ALA A 486 -35.60 7.87 -58.79
C ALA A 486 -34.95 6.95 -57.73
N PRO A 487 -35.18 7.18 -56.41
CA PRO A 487 -34.77 6.23 -55.39
C PRO A 487 -35.50 4.87 -55.57
N ALA A 488 -34.87 3.79 -55.11
CA ALA A 488 -35.38 2.43 -55.23
C ALA A 488 -35.34 1.70 -53.87
N PRO A 489 -36.09 0.60 -53.70
CA PRO A 489 -35.86 -0.33 -52.59
C PRO A 489 -34.43 -0.90 -52.62
N GLY A 490 -33.86 -1.22 -51.46
CA GLY A 490 -32.53 -1.82 -51.34
C GLY A 490 -31.59 -1.05 -50.42
N GLY A 491 -30.28 -1.33 -50.54
CA GLY A 491 -29.23 -0.66 -49.77
C GLY A 491 -29.11 0.82 -50.15
N ILE A 492 -29.33 1.70 -49.18
CA ILE A 492 -29.35 3.16 -49.33
C ILE A 492 -28.00 3.76 -48.99
N GLY A 493 -27.24 3.17 -48.07
CA GLY A 493 -25.92 3.63 -47.72
C GLY A 493 -25.15 2.67 -46.83
N GLU A 494 -23.91 3.02 -46.56
CA GLU A 494 -23.01 2.28 -45.68
C GLU A 494 -22.30 3.22 -44.72
N ILE A 495 -22.02 2.72 -43.52
CA ILE A 495 -21.19 3.38 -42.51
C ILE A 495 -20.02 2.44 -42.21
N ALA A 496 -18.81 2.92 -42.47
CA ALA A 496 -17.59 2.27 -41.98
C ALA A 496 -17.41 2.59 -40.49
N PHE A 497 -16.85 1.65 -39.72
CA PHE A 497 -16.39 1.94 -38.37
C PHE A 497 -15.03 2.62 -38.42
N ALA A 498 -14.81 3.66 -37.62
CA ALA A 498 -13.50 4.25 -37.37
C ALA A 498 -12.53 3.24 -36.74
N VAL A 499 -13.06 2.27 -35.98
CA VAL A 499 -12.31 1.09 -35.49
C VAL A 499 -13.09 -0.19 -35.84
N PRO A 500 -12.57 -1.04 -36.75
CA PRO A 500 -13.21 -2.31 -37.08
C PRO A 500 -13.38 -3.24 -35.88
N TYR A 501 -14.43 -4.06 -35.89
CA TYR A 501 -14.65 -5.12 -34.92
C TYR A 501 -13.93 -6.40 -35.34
N ASP A 502 -13.40 -7.15 -34.36
CA ASP A 502 -12.77 -8.46 -34.60
C ASP A 502 -13.78 -9.55 -35.04
N ARG A 503 -15.08 -9.27 -34.88
CA ARG A 503 -16.19 -10.14 -35.27
C ARG A 503 -17.34 -9.29 -35.82
N MET A 504 -18.21 -9.90 -36.62
CA MET A 504 -19.39 -9.22 -37.17
C MET A 504 -20.28 -8.68 -36.02
N PRO A 505 -20.44 -7.35 -35.89
CA PRO A 505 -21.30 -6.77 -34.87
C PRO A 505 -22.79 -6.89 -35.26
N VAL A 506 -23.67 -6.50 -34.35
CA VAL A 506 -25.10 -6.31 -34.59
C VAL A 506 -25.36 -4.81 -34.69
N ALA A 507 -25.81 -4.35 -35.85
CA ALA A 507 -26.29 -2.98 -36.05
C ALA A 507 -27.83 -2.96 -35.97
N GLN A 508 -28.36 -2.40 -34.89
CA GLN A 508 -29.79 -2.16 -34.72
C GLN A 508 -30.13 -0.75 -35.19
N ILE A 509 -31.17 -0.64 -36.02
CA ILE A 509 -31.70 0.66 -36.46
C ILE A 509 -33.15 0.81 -36.05
N THR A 510 -33.57 2.06 -35.84
CA THR A 510 -34.93 2.42 -35.43
C THR A 510 -35.38 3.64 -36.23
N PRO A 511 -36.51 3.59 -36.95
CA PRO A 511 -37.05 4.76 -37.63
C PRO A 511 -37.46 5.83 -36.62
N VAL A 512 -37.10 7.09 -36.89
CA VAL A 512 -37.40 8.24 -36.01
C VAL A 512 -38.83 8.76 -36.22
N ASP A 513 -39.41 8.52 -37.39
CA ASP A 513 -40.76 8.95 -37.74
C ASP A 513 -41.55 7.89 -38.52
N ARG A 514 -42.86 8.12 -38.64
CA ARG A 514 -43.80 7.20 -39.31
C ARG A 514 -43.49 7.02 -40.79
N THR A 515 -43.04 8.08 -41.45
CA THR A 515 -42.71 8.06 -42.89
C THR A 515 -41.54 7.14 -43.16
N THR A 516 -40.50 7.21 -42.33
CA THR A 516 -39.34 6.32 -42.37
C THR A 516 -39.71 4.89 -41.96
N ALA A 517 -40.57 4.73 -40.94
CA ALA A 517 -41.03 3.41 -40.51
C ALA A 517 -41.80 2.65 -41.59
N ALA A 518 -42.61 3.36 -42.39
CA ALA A 518 -43.37 2.77 -43.50
C ALA A 518 -42.47 2.14 -44.58
N LEU A 519 -41.22 2.59 -44.69
CA LEU A 519 -40.23 2.03 -45.61
C LEU A 519 -39.59 0.73 -45.12
N ARG A 520 -39.88 0.30 -43.89
CA ARG A 520 -39.32 -0.93 -43.28
C ARG A 520 -37.79 -0.94 -43.36
N PRO A 521 -37.11 -0.05 -42.59
CA PRO A 521 -35.67 0.05 -42.66
C PRO A 521 -35.00 -1.22 -42.12
N TYR A 522 -33.90 -1.63 -42.75
CA TYR A 522 -33.04 -2.72 -42.26
C TYR A 522 -31.56 -2.32 -42.25
N GLY A 523 -30.78 -2.96 -41.37
CA GLY A 523 -29.33 -2.82 -41.27
C GLY A 523 -28.65 -4.19 -41.41
N VAL A 524 -27.50 -4.23 -42.06
CA VAL A 524 -26.71 -5.45 -42.31
C VAL A 524 -25.25 -5.16 -41.97
N ALA A 525 -24.74 -5.76 -40.90
CA ALA A 525 -23.33 -5.68 -40.57
C ALA A 525 -22.46 -6.42 -41.59
N LYS A 526 -21.29 -5.87 -41.91
CA LYS A 526 -20.31 -6.55 -42.76
C LYS A 526 -19.65 -7.67 -41.98
N SER A 527 -19.48 -8.82 -42.61
CA SER A 527 -18.87 -10.01 -41.99
C SER A 527 -17.41 -9.81 -41.60
N ASP A 528 -16.73 -8.84 -42.22
CA ASP A 528 -15.36 -8.45 -41.92
C ASP A 528 -15.23 -7.45 -40.75
N GLY A 529 -16.36 -7.04 -40.15
CA GLY A 529 -16.38 -6.12 -39.01
C GLY A 529 -15.96 -4.69 -39.35
N THR A 530 -15.80 -4.32 -40.63
CA THR A 530 -15.32 -2.98 -41.05
C THR A 530 -16.41 -1.92 -41.11
N GLY A 531 -17.68 -2.32 -41.07
CA GLY A 531 -18.81 -1.41 -41.16
C GLY A 531 -20.13 -2.14 -41.26
N TRP A 532 -21.15 -1.43 -41.71
CA TRP A 532 -22.49 -1.96 -41.92
C TRP A 532 -23.24 -1.16 -42.99
N ALA A 533 -24.12 -1.84 -43.71
CA ALA A 533 -25.02 -1.25 -44.71
C ALA A 533 -26.42 -1.04 -44.11
N PHE A 534 -27.17 -0.09 -44.63
CA PHE A 534 -28.58 0.10 -44.29
C PHE A 534 -29.42 0.42 -45.52
N GLY A 535 -30.69 0.06 -45.46
CA GLY A 535 -31.60 0.15 -46.59
C GLY A 535 -33.07 0.20 -46.21
N PHE A 536 -33.91 0.18 -47.24
CA PHE A 536 -35.37 0.16 -47.14
C PHE A 536 -35.95 -0.96 -47.99
N ASP A 537 -36.98 -1.66 -47.51
CA ASP A 537 -37.76 -2.59 -48.34
C ASP A 537 -38.80 -1.87 -49.20
N GLY A 538 -39.29 -0.71 -48.73
CA GLY A 538 -40.22 0.14 -49.47
C GLY A 538 -39.49 1.12 -50.40
N THR A 539 -40.13 1.49 -51.51
CA THR A 539 -39.61 2.53 -52.42
C THR A 539 -39.71 3.90 -51.74
N PRO A 540 -38.59 4.61 -51.52
CA PRO A 540 -38.63 5.96 -50.98
C PRO A 540 -39.25 6.93 -51.98
N ALA A 541 -39.83 8.03 -51.50
CA ALA A 541 -40.19 9.14 -52.37
C ALA A 541 -38.93 9.91 -52.78
N ALA A 542 -38.91 10.47 -53.99
CA ALA A 542 -37.81 11.33 -54.44
C ALA A 542 -37.73 12.63 -53.61
N ALA A 543 -36.54 13.22 -53.50
CA ALA A 543 -36.31 14.50 -52.81
C ALA A 543 -36.89 14.56 -51.38
N THR A 544 -36.94 13.42 -50.68
CA THR A 544 -37.57 13.29 -49.36
C THR A 544 -36.53 12.96 -48.31
N THR A 545 -36.69 13.53 -47.12
CA THR A 545 -35.78 13.29 -45.99
C THR A 545 -36.34 12.23 -45.06
N TYR A 546 -35.50 11.27 -44.69
CA TYR A 546 -35.76 10.16 -43.77
C TYR A 546 -34.74 10.15 -42.63
N ARG A 547 -35.15 9.67 -41.45
CA ARG A 547 -34.31 9.66 -40.25
C ARG A 547 -34.32 8.32 -39.53
N LEU A 548 -33.14 7.80 -39.24
CA LEU A 548 -32.92 6.58 -38.46
C LEU A 548 -32.09 6.92 -37.21
N ALA A 549 -32.40 6.31 -36.09
CA ALA A 549 -31.46 6.15 -34.98
C ALA A 549 -30.79 4.78 -35.09
N TYR A 550 -29.55 4.65 -34.64
CA TYR A 550 -28.85 3.37 -34.62
C TYR A 550 -28.10 3.13 -33.32
N GLN A 551 -27.90 1.85 -33.01
CA GLN A 551 -27.01 1.34 -31.98
C GLN A 551 -26.27 0.12 -32.53
N VAL A 552 -24.97 0.04 -32.29
CA VAL A 552 -24.11 -1.08 -32.70
C VAL A 552 -23.58 -1.79 -31.46
N LEU A 553 -23.71 -3.11 -31.43
CA LEU A 553 -23.29 -4.00 -30.35
C LEU A 553 -22.33 -5.04 -30.94
N GLY A 554 -21.11 -5.17 -30.40
CA GLY A 554 -20.12 -6.11 -30.94
C GLY A 554 -19.03 -6.48 -29.95
#